data_AF-A0A453B905-F1
#
_entry.id   AF-A0A453B905-F1
#
_cell.length_a   1.000
_cell.length_b   1.000
_cell.length_c   1.000
_cell.angle_alpha   90.00
_cell.angle_beta   90.00
_cell.angle_gamma   90.00
#
_symmetry.space_group_name_H-M   'P 1'
#
loop_
_entity.id
_entity.type
_entity.pdbx_description
1 polymer ?
#
loop_
_entity_poly.entity_id
_entity_poly.type
_entity_poly.pdbx_seq_one_letter_code
_entity_poly.pdbx_strand_id
1 'polypeptide(L)'
;DVFTRLLMDYLNDYAYDAEVAGLYYAVRPNDTGFQVTMVGYNDKMRTLLDTVIGKIADFEVKIDRFSVIKETMTKGYENFKFRQPYQQAMYNCTLILEEQTWPWDEELAALSNLEARNLEDFLPRMLAKTFIECYFAGNIEPSEAESVVQHIEGILFNSSTSVCKSLPPSQHLTKRIVKLERGLRYYYPAMCLNQQDENSSLLHYIQIHQDDLKQNVLLQLLAVVAKQPAFHQLRSVEQLGYIALLRQRNDSGVRGLQFIIQSTVKVHIFSVKIPFT
;
A
#
# COMPACT_ATOMS: atom_id res chain seq x y z
N ASP A 1 -9.85 -1.67 -4.91
CA ASP A 1 -10.07 -0.33 -4.32
C ASP A 1 -11.52 0.10 -4.12
N VAL A 2 -12.33 0.18 -5.17
CA VAL A 2 -13.72 0.68 -5.03
C VAL A 2 -14.52 -0.13 -4.02
N PHE A 3 -14.42 -1.46 -4.08
CA PHE A 3 -15.07 -2.38 -3.13
C PHE A 3 -14.72 -2.08 -1.67
N THR A 4 -13.42 -2.00 -1.33
CA THR A 4 -12.99 -1.79 0.06
C THR A 4 -13.40 -0.43 0.59
N ARG A 5 -13.41 0.60 -0.26
CA ARG A 5 -13.91 1.94 0.08
C ARG A 5 -15.42 1.97 0.30
N LEU A 6 -16.19 1.28 -0.55
CA LEU A 6 -17.64 1.13 -0.34
C LEU A 6 -17.95 0.32 0.92
N LEU A 7 -17.17 -0.71 1.21
CA LEU A 7 -17.34 -1.50 2.43
C LEU A 7 -17.08 -0.64 3.68
N MET A 8 -16.00 0.14 3.68
CA MET A 8 -15.74 1.14 4.74
C MET A 8 -16.88 2.15 4.85
N ASP A 9 -17.41 2.61 3.73
CA ASP A 9 -18.52 3.57 3.67
C ASP A 9 -19.82 3.00 4.28
N TYR A 10 -20.17 1.75 3.95
CA TYR A 10 -21.36 1.09 4.48
C TYR A 10 -21.25 0.77 5.96
N LEU A 11 -20.05 0.45 6.42
CA LEU A 11 -19.79 0.13 7.80
C LEU A 11 -19.56 1.40 8.64
N ASN A 12 -19.53 2.59 8.06
CA ASN A 12 -19.18 3.83 8.76
C ASN A 12 -20.15 4.18 9.90
N ASP A 13 -21.46 3.98 9.71
CA ASP A 13 -22.45 4.26 10.77
C ASP A 13 -22.27 3.33 11.96
N TYR A 14 -21.97 2.05 11.72
CA TYR A 14 -21.65 1.07 12.76
C TYR A 14 -20.26 1.30 13.37
N ALA A 15 -19.32 1.77 12.55
CA ALA A 15 -17.95 2.11 12.95
C ALA A 15 -17.91 3.16 14.03
N TYR A 16 -18.82 4.14 13.95
CA TYR A 16 -18.79 5.29 14.83
C TYR A 16 -18.99 4.90 16.29
N ASP A 17 -20.00 4.07 16.58
CA ASP A 17 -20.26 3.60 17.94
C ASP A 17 -19.13 2.69 18.44
N ALA A 18 -18.57 1.85 17.56
CA ALA A 18 -17.41 1.04 17.89
C ALA A 18 -16.20 1.91 18.24
N GLU A 19 -15.93 2.96 17.46
CA GLU A 19 -14.81 3.87 17.66
C GLU A 19 -14.92 4.62 18.99
N VAL A 20 -16.13 5.10 19.32
CA VAL A 20 -16.44 5.72 20.62
C VAL A 20 -16.20 4.73 21.77
N ALA A 21 -16.49 3.44 21.56
CA ALA A 21 -16.22 2.36 22.51
C ALA A 21 -14.75 1.90 22.54
N GLY A 22 -13.84 2.54 21.79
CA GLY A 22 -12.42 2.18 21.72
C GLY A 22 -12.11 0.96 20.84
N LEU A 23 -12.98 0.68 19.87
CA LEU A 23 -12.80 -0.35 18.84
C LEU A 23 -12.63 0.29 17.47
N TYR A 24 -11.50 0.01 16.83
CA TYR A 24 -11.15 0.53 15.53
C TYR A 24 -11.11 -0.61 14.52
N TYR A 25 -11.55 -0.36 13.30
CA TYR A 25 -11.28 -1.25 12.18
C TYR A 25 -10.87 -0.47 10.93
N ALA A 26 -10.21 -1.17 10.02
CA ALA A 26 -9.91 -0.66 8.69
C ALA A 26 -9.97 -1.81 7.69
N VAL A 27 -10.60 -1.56 6.56
CA VAL A 27 -10.51 -2.40 5.37
C VAL A 27 -9.67 -1.68 4.33
N ARG A 28 -8.59 -2.31 3.90
CA ARG A 28 -7.68 -1.74 2.91
C ARG A 28 -7.45 -2.71 1.76
N PRO A 29 -7.40 -2.25 0.51
CA PRO A 29 -6.94 -3.09 -0.58
C PRO A 29 -5.47 -3.44 -0.35
N ASN A 30 -5.08 -4.62 -0.82
CA ASN A 30 -3.68 -5.01 -0.94
C ASN A 30 -3.49 -5.64 -2.33
N ASP A 31 -2.25 -5.92 -2.69
CA ASP A 31 -1.90 -6.37 -4.05
C ASP A 31 -2.48 -7.75 -4.40
N THR A 32 -2.96 -8.51 -3.42
CA THR A 32 -3.51 -9.86 -3.61
C THR A 32 -4.99 -9.96 -3.23
N GLY A 33 -5.67 -8.83 -3.00
CA GLY A 33 -7.03 -8.78 -2.46
C GLY A 33 -7.23 -7.60 -1.52
N PHE A 34 -7.57 -7.89 -0.26
CA PHE A 34 -7.78 -6.88 0.76
C PHE A 34 -7.46 -7.42 2.16
N GLN A 35 -7.23 -6.51 3.10
CA GLN A 35 -6.95 -6.78 4.50
C GLN A 35 -8.01 -6.11 5.37
N VAL A 36 -8.55 -6.86 6.33
CA VAL A 36 -9.34 -6.34 7.44
C VAL A 36 -8.42 -6.28 8.66
N THR A 37 -8.31 -5.11 9.29
CA THR A 37 -7.56 -4.91 10.52
C THR A 37 -8.51 -4.41 11.59
N MET A 38 -8.43 -4.98 12.79
CA MET A 38 -9.26 -4.60 13.94
C MET A 38 -8.37 -4.45 15.17
N VAL A 39 -8.55 -3.37 15.93
CA VAL A 39 -7.73 -3.03 17.09
C VAL A 39 -8.61 -2.41 18.17
N GLY A 40 -8.44 -2.81 19.43
CA GLY A 40 -9.18 -2.25 20.56
C GLY A 40 -9.45 -3.27 21.66
N TYR A 41 -10.46 -2.99 22.50
CA TYR A 41 -10.88 -3.88 23.58
C TYR A 41 -11.49 -5.20 23.08
N ASN A 42 -11.09 -6.34 23.65
CA ASN A 42 -11.51 -7.65 23.15
C ASN A 42 -13.01 -7.96 23.34
N ASP A 43 -13.68 -7.38 24.36
CA ASP A 43 -15.05 -7.72 24.77
C ASP A 43 -16.09 -7.67 23.62
N LYS A 44 -16.04 -6.64 22.75
CA LYS A 44 -16.96 -6.50 21.59
C LYS A 44 -16.28 -6.69 20.24
N MET A 45 -15.04 -7.17 20.23
CA MET A 45 -14.27 -7.34 18.99
C MET A 45 -14.90 -8.39 18.07
N ARG A 46 -15.41 -9.49 18.65
CA ARG A 46 -16.13 -10.53 17.89
C ARG A 46 -17.39 -9.99 17.23
N THR A 47 -18.19 -9.18 17.93
CA THR A 47 -19.41 -8.59 17.37
C THR A 47 -19.12 -7.65 16.19
N LEU A 48 -18.07 -6.84 16.29
CA LEU A 48 -17.63 -5.99 15.19
C LEU A 48 -17.13 -6.84 14.01
N LEU A 49 -16.40 -7.93 14.28
CA LEU A 49 -15.89 -8.82 13.25
C LEU A 49 -17.04 -9.49 12.49
N ASP A 50 -18.02 -10.04 13.21
CA ASP A 50 -19.20 -10.68 12.63
C ASP A 50 -19.96 -9.71 11.71
N THR A 51 -20.06 -8.44 12.12
CA THR A 51 -20.68 -7.38 11.31
C THR A 51 -19.89 -7.11 10.03
N VAL A 52 -18.57 -7.00 10.12
CA VAL A 52 -17.69 -6.76 8.96
C VAL A 52 -17.72 -7.93 7.99
N ILE A 53 -17.55 -9.17 8.47
CA ILE A 53 -17.53 -10.38 7.65
C ILE A 53 -18.91 -10.65 7.03
N GLY A 54 -19.98 -10.48 7.80
CA GLY A 54 -21.35 -10.54 7.27
C GLY A 54 -21.57 -9.53 6.15
N LYS A 55 -21.06 -8.29 6.31
CA LYS A 55 -21.18 -7.27 5.27
C LYS A 55 -20.36 -7.57 4.01
N ILE A 56 -19.25 -8.29 4.14
CA ILE A 56 -18.47 -8.80 3.01
C ILE A 56 -19.24 -9.91 2.27
N ALA A 57 -19.83 -10.84 3.02
CA ALA A 57 -20.58 -11.96 2.44
C ALA A 57 -21.84 -11.50 1.70
N ASP A 58 -22.59 -10.57 2.29
CA ASP A 58 -23.84 -10.04 1.75
C ASP A 58 -23.64 -8.64 1.13
N PHE A 59 -22.51 -8.44 0.46
CA PHE A 59 -22.19 -7.15 -0.12
C PHE A 59 -23.09 -6.83 -1.34
N GLU A 60 -23.72 -5.66 -1.31
CA GLU A 60 -24.55 -5.15 -2.39
C GLU A 60 -24.04 -3.79 -2.88
N VAL A 61 -23.94 -3.61 -4.19
CA VAL A 61 -23.51 -2.33 -4.77
C VAL A 61 -24.69 -1.37 -4.83
N LYS A 62 -24.66 -0.31 -4.03
CA LYS A 62 -25.64 0.77 -4.09
C LYS A 62 -25.14 1.83 -5.06
N ILE A 63 -25.91 2.10 -6.12
CA ILE A 63 -25.50 2.97 -7.25
C ILE A 63 -25.18 4.40 -6.79
N ASP A 64 -25.96 4.93 -5.86
CA ASP A 64 -25.76 6.25 -5.25
C ASP A 64 -24.42 6.31 -4.49
N ARG A 65 -24.12 5.31 -3.66
CA ARG A 65 -22.85 5.26 -2.91
C ARG A 65 -21.66 5.00 -3.82
N PHE A 66 -21.80 4.11 -4.80
CA PHE A 66 -20.78 3.88 -5.84
C PHE A 66 -20.40 5.19 -6.53
N SER A 67 -21.38 6.02 -6.89
CA SER A 67 -21.13 7.29 -7.59
C SER A 67 -20.32 8.26 -6.73
N VAL A 68 -20.62 8.36 -5.43
CA VAL A 68 -19.87 9.21 -4.48
C VAL A 68 -18.44 8.71 -4.30
N ILE A 69 -18.24 7.40 -4.15
CA ILE A 69 -16.90 6.81 -4.02
C ILE A 69 -16.09 7.00 -5.30
N LYS A 70 -16.70 6.77 -6.47
CA LYS A 70 -16.08 7.00 -7.77
C LYS A 70 -15.63 8.46 -7.92
N GLU A 71 -16.49 9.43 -7.62
CA GLU A 71 -16.14 10.85 -7.66
C GLU A 71 -14.98 11.19 -6.72
N THR A 72 -15.00 10.66 -5.50
CA THR A 72 -13.94 10.87 -4.50
C THR A 72 -12.61 10.29 -4.97
N MET A 73 -12.62 9.10 -5.56
CA MET A 73 -11.43 8.48 -6.14
C MET A 73 -10.90 9.26 -7.35
N THR A 74 -11.78 9.69 -8.26
CA THR A 74 -11.42 10.54 -9.41
C THR A 74 -10.69 11.80 -8.95
N LYS A 75 -11.24 12.54 -7.98
CA LYS A 75 -10.58 13.71 -7.40
C LYS A 75 -9.24 13.35 -6.76
N GLY A 76 -9.15 12.19 -6.10
CA GLY A 76 -7.89 11.69 -5.52
C GLY A 76 -6.80 11.49 -6.56
N TYR A 77 -7.13 10.89 -7.71
CA TYR A 77 -6.22 10.71 -8.84
C TYR A 77 -5.86 12.03 -9.52
N GLU A 78 -6.83 12.90 -9.78
CA GLU A 78 -6.59 14.23 -10.34
C GLU A 78 -5.68 15.09 -9.45
N ASN A 79 -5.78 14.90 -8.14
CA ASN A 79 -4.92 15.56 -7.15
C ASN A 79 -3.52 14.96 -7.05
N PHE A 80 -3.23 13.84 -7.71
CA PHE A 80 -1.90 13.24 -7.72
C PHE A 80 -0.85 14.24 -8.22
N LYS A 81 -1.18 15.05 -9.22
CA LYS A 81 -0.27 16.07 -9.76
C LYS A 81 0.22 17.07 -8.73
N PHE A 82 -0.57 17.35 -7.69
CA PHE A 82 -0.24 18.31 -6.63
C PHE A 82 0.61 17.72 -5.50
N ARG A 83 0.94 16.41 -5.56
CA ARG A 83 1.91 15.81 -4.64
C ARG A 83 3.28 16.43 -4.82
N GLN A 84 4.05 16.50 -3.73
CA GLN A 84 5.38 17.09 -3.77
C GLN A 84 6.32 16.27 -4.70
N PRO A 85 7.28 16.90 -5.38
CA PRO A 85 8.19 16.23 -6.32
C PRO A 85 8.85 14.96 -5.76
N TYR A 86 9.23 14.93 -4.48
CA TYR A 86 9.82 13.73 -3.89
C TYR A 86 8.85 12.56 -3.79
N GLN A 87 7.56 12.83 -3.58
CA GLN A 87 6.52 11.79 -3.55
C GLN A 87 6.29 11.23 -4.95
N GLN A 88 6.34 12.08 -5.98
CA GLN A 88 6.26 11.65 -7.38
C GLN A 88 7.49 10.81 -7.77
N ALA A 89 8.69 11.19 -7.33
CA ALA A 89 9.91 10.40 -7.55
C ALA A 89 9.85 9.02 -6.86
N MET A 90 9.36 8.96 -5.61
CA MET A 90 9.11 7.69 -4.90
C MET A 90 8.12 6.81 -5.64
N TYR A 91 7.02 7.39 -6.11
CA TYR A 91 5.99 6.71 -6.87
C TYR A 91 6.53 6.13 -8.19
N ASN A 92 7.25 6.92 -8.98
CA ASN A 92 7.87 6.45 -10.22
C ASN A 92 8.89 5.33 -9.96
N CYS A 93 9.66 5.44 -8.87
CA CYS A 93 10.59 4.38 -8.48
C CYS A 93 9.86 3.07 -8.15
N THR A 94 8.69 3.12 -7.54
CA THR A 94 7.84 1.93 -7.33
C THR A 94 7.37 1.34 -8.65
N LEU A 95 6.83 2.16 -9.56
CA LEU A 95 6.37 1.71 -10.89
C LEU A 95 7.47 1.03 -11.71
N ILE A 96 8.71 1.48 -11.59
CA ILE A 96 9.85 0.91 -12.34
C ILE A 96 10.29 -0.43 -11.75
N LEU A 97 10.15 -0.61 -10.44
CA LEU A 97 10.72 -1.75 -9.72
C LEU A 97 9.73 -2.90 -9.56
N GLU A 98 8.43 -2.63 -9.48
CA GLU A 98 7.41 -3.66 -9.24
C GLU A 98 6.84 -4.21 -10.56
N GLU A 99 6.66 -5.53 -10.65
CA GLU A 99 6.21 -6.20 -11.88
C GLU A 99 4.74 -5.90 -12.26
N GLN A 100 3.86 -5.73 -11.27
CA GLN A 100 2.41 -5.67 -11.46
C GLN A 100 1.82 -4.37 -10.92
N THR A 101 2.26 -3.23 -11.47
CA THR A 101 1.75 -1.90 -11.08
C THR A 101 1.21 -1.13 -12.27
N TRP A 102 0.17 -0.35 -12.02
CA TRP A 102 -0.49 0.50 -13.01
C TRP A 102 -0.27 1.98 -12.67
N PRO A 103 0.02 2.84 -13.65
CA PRO A 103 0.17 4.24 -13.37
C PRO A 103 -1.20 4.91 -13.11
N TRP A 104 -1.21 5.98 -12.32
CA TRP A 104 -2.40 6.65 -11.81
C TRP A 104 -3.31 7.19 -12.92
N ASP A 105 -2.76 7.53 -14.08
CA ASP A 105 -3.49 8.02 -15.24
C ASP A 105 -4.19 6.88 -15.98
N GLU A 106 -3.58 5.70 -16.07
CA GLU A 106 -4.25 4.48 -16.53
C GLU A 106 -5.36 4.06 -15.56
N GLU A 107 -5.10 4.11 -14.24
CA GLU A 107 -6.13 3.82 -13.23
C GLU A 107 -7.29 4.81 -13.30
N LEU A 108 -7.02 6.10 -13.50
CA LEU A 108 -8.03 7.14 -13.70
C LEU A 108 -8.85 6.90 -14.98
N ALA A 109 -8.18 6.54 -16.07
CA ALA A 109 -8.84 6.21 -17.33
C ALA A 109 -9.76 4.97 -17.17
N ALA A 110 -9.29 3.93 -16.47
CA ALA A 110 -10.11 2.76 -16.15
C ALA A 110 -11.30 3.13 -15.25
N LEU A 111 -11.07 3.95 -14.21
CA LEU A 111 -12.11 4.40 -13.29
C LEU A 111 -13.21 5.18 -14.01
N SER A 112 -12.86 6.03 -14.99
CA SER A 112 -13.83 6.81 -15.74
C SER A 112 -14.88 5.95 -16.45
N ASN A 113 -14.47 4.78 -16.97
CA ASN A 113 -15.33 3.81 -17.64
C ASN A 113 -16.01 2.80 -16.70
N LEU A 114 -15.65 2.79 -15.41
CA LEU A 114 -16.18 1.83 -14.45
C LEU A 114 -17.62 2.16 -14.04
N GLU A 115 -18.53 1.21 -14.17
CA GLU A 115 -19.94 1.31 -13.75
C GLU A 115 -20.24 0.40 -12.57
N ALA A 116 -21.33 0.68 -11.83
CA ALA A 116 -21.73 -0.09 -10.66
C ALA A 116 -21.90 -1.59 -10.98
N ARG A 117 -22.53 -1.91 -12.13
CA ARG A 117 -22.70 -3.29 -12.62
C ARG A 117 -21.37 -4.05 -12.80
N ASN A 118 -20.29 -3.35 -13.16
CA ASN A 118 -18.99 -4.01 -13.33
C ASN A 118 -18.45 -4.47 -11.98
N LEU A 119 -18.72 -3.71 -10.91
CA LEU A 119 -18.37 -4.11 -9.56
C LEU A 119 -19.26 -5.26 -9.08
N GLU A 120 -20.57 -5.22 -9.36
CA GLU A 120 -21.50 -6.32 -9.05
C GLU A 120 -21.05 -7.64 -9.70
N ASP A 121 -20.65 -7.60 -10.97
CA ASP A 121 -20.14 -8.77 -11.70
C ASP A 121 -18.76 -9.23 -11.21
N PHE A 122 -17.94 -8.30 -10.72
CA PHE A 122 -16.57 -8.55 -10.29
C PHE A 122 -16.51 -9.25 -8.93
N LEU A 123 -17.35 -8.85 -7.97
CA LEU A 123 -17.24 -9.32 -6.58
C LEU A 123 -17.40 -10.85 -6.43
N PRO A 124 -18.39 -11.51 -7.04
CA PRO A 124 -18.49 -12.96 -6.99
C PRO A 124 -17.26 -13.64 -7.56
N ARG A 125 -16.65 -13.08 -8.62
CA ARG A 125 -15.45 -13.64 -9.26
C ARG A 125 -14.20 -13.46 -8.39
N MET A 126 -14.08 -12.30 -7.75
CA MET A 126 -12.99 -12.01 -6.82
C MET A 126 -13.05 -12.95 -5.61
N LEU A 127 -14.23 -13.17 -5.03
CA LEU A 127 -14.41 -14.03 -3.86
C LEU A 127 -14.41 -15.53 -4.21
N ALA A 128 -14.67 -15.90 -5.47
CA ALA A 128 -14.80 -17.30 -5.90
C ALA A 128 -13.59 -18.18 -5.57
N LYS A 129 -12.38 -17.60 -5.49
CA LYS A 129 -11.18 -18.29 -5.04
C LYS A 129 -10.46 -17.46 -3.99
N THR A 130 -10.66 -17.82 -2.74
CA THR A 130 -10.19 -17.06 -1.58
C THR A 130 -9.24 -17.89 -0.73
N PHE A 131 -8.17 -17.25 -0.27
CA PHE A 131 -7.30 -17.71 0.81
C PHE A 131 -7.38 -16.69 1.94
N ILE A 132 -7.47 -17.17 3.19
CA ILE A 132 -7.54 -16.32 4.37
C ILE A 132 -6.32 -16.61 5.24
N GLU A 133 -5.57 -15.56 5.55
CA GLU A 133 -4.50 -15.59 6.53
C GLU A 133 -4.87 -14.65 7.68
N CYS A 134 -4.88 -15.19 8.90
CA CYS A 134 -5.27 -14.46 10.10
C CYS A 134 -4.09 -14.31 11.05
N TYR A 135 -3.98 -13.15 11.67
CA TYR A 135 -3.04 -12.90 12.75
C TYR A 135 -3.79 -12.32 13.95
N PHE A 136 -3.68 -13.01 15.09
CA PHE A 136 -4.27 -12.59 16.35
C PHE A 136 -3.15 -12.29 17.35
N ALA A 137 -3.24 -11.14 18.02
CA ALA A 137 -2.33 -10.76 19.08
C ALA A 137 -3.07 -9.91 20.12
N GLY A 138 -2.99 -10.31 21.39
CA GLY A 138 -3.62 -9.58 22.49
C GLY A 138 -4.19 -10.51 23.56
N ASN A 139 -5.22 -10.02 24.25
CA ASN A 139 -5.95 -10.76 25.27
C ASN A 139 -6.95 -11.74 24.62
N ILE A 140 -6.44 -12.84 24.08
CA ILE A 140 -7.23 -13.89 23.42
C ILE A 140 -6.56 -15.25 23.65
N GLU A 141 -7.34 -16.28 23.98
CA GLU A 141 -6.82 -17.63 24.09
C GLU A 141 -6.67 -18.28 22.70
N PRO A 142 -5.71 -19.22 22.50
CA PRO A 142 -5.55 -19.90 21.22
C PRO A 142 -6.82 -20.59 20.71
N SER A 143 -7.59 -21.20 21.61
CA SER A 143 -8.88 -21.84 21.32
C SER A 143 -9.95 -20.84 20.87
N GLU A 144 -9.95 -19.64 21.45
CA GLU A 144 -10.84 -18.55 21.04
C GLU A 144 -10.48 -18.05 19.65
N ALA A 145 -9.18 -17.88 19.35
CA ALA A 145 -8.71 -17.51 18.02
C ALA A 145 -9.08 -18.56 16.96
N GLU A 146 -8.91 -19.86 17.26
CA GLU A 146 -9.36 -20.95 16.38
C GLU A 146 -10.87 -20.91 16.15
N SER A 147 -11.66 -20.67 17.20
CA SER A 147 -13.12 -20.53 17.08
C SER A 147 -13.52 -19.35 16.19
N VAL A 148 -12.80 -18.23 16.27
CA VAL A 148 -13.01 -17.07 15.39
C VAL A 148 -12.71 -17.43 13.93
N VAL A 149 -11.61 -18.12 13.65
CA VAL A 149 -11.27 -18.55 12.28
C VAL A 149 -12.35 -19.50 11.73
N GLN A 150 -12.74 -20.51 12.50
CA GLN A 150 -13.82 -21.43 12.11
C GLN A 150 -15.14 -20.70 11.84
N HIS A 151 -15.43 -19.65 12.61
CA HIS A 151 -16.61 -18.83 12.40
C HIS A 151 -16.55 -18.05 11.07
N ILE A 152 -15.41 -17.41 10.79
CA ILE A 152 -15.17 -16.71 9.51
C ILE A 152 -15.31 -17.70 8.34
N GLU A 153 -14.70 -18.89 8.45
CA GLU A 153 -14.81 -19.93 7.42
C GLU A 153 -16.25 -20.43 7.26
N GLY A 154 -16.98 -20.53 8.37
CA GLY A 154 -18.41 -20.86 8.39
C GLY A 154 -19.24 -19.90 7.54
N ILE A 155 -19.04 -18.59 7.72
CA ILE A 155 -19.76 -17.56 6.96
C ILE A 155 -19.28 -17.55 5.50
N LEU A 156 -17.97 -17.53 5.27
CA LEU A 156 -17.41 -17.27 3.96
C LEU A 156 -17.34 -18.48 3.05
N PHE A 157 -17.16 -19.72 3.53
CA PHE A 157 -17.02 -20.91 2.68
C PHE A 157 -18.16 -21.91 2.82
N ASN A 158 -18.75 -22.03 4.01
CA ASN A 158 -19.69 -23.11 4.32
C ASN A 158 -21.16 -22.68 4.21
N SER A 159 -21.45 -21.39 4.00
CA SER A 159 -22.81 -20.90 3.75
C SER A 159 -23.35 -21.46 2.42
N SER A 160 -24.65 -21.81 2.39
CA SER A 160 -25.33 -22.30 1.18
C SER A 160 -25.37 -21.28 0.04
N THR A 161 -25.22 -20.00 0.35
CA THR A 161 -25.15 -18.89 -0.60
C THR A 161 -23.71 -18.49 -0.95
N SER A 162 -22.71 -19.14 -0.36
CA SER A 162 -21.32 -18.76 -0.55
C SER A 162 -20.82 -19.04 -1.96
N VAL A 163 -20.16 -18.03 -2.54
CA VAL A 163 -19.40 -18.15 -3.78
C VAL A 163 -17.95 -18.58 -3.54
N CYS A 164 -17.43 -18.49 -2.31
CA CYS A 164 -16.01 -18.67 -2.03
C CYS A 164 -15.59 -20.13 -2.08
N LYS A 165 -14.47 -20.40 -2.74
CA LYS A 165 -13.78 -21.69 -2.72
C LYS A 165 -12.34 -21.48 -2.33
N SER A 166 -11.71 -22.51 -1.75
CA SER A 166 -10.30 -22.45 -1.37
C SER A 166 -9.41 -22.16 -2.59
N LEU A 167 -8.54 -21.16 -2.46
CA LEU A 167 -7.47 -20.89 -3.42
C LEU A 167 -6.30 -21.85 -3.17
N PRO A 168 -5.85 -22.64 -4.17
CA PRO A 168 -4.75 -23.57 -3.96
C PRO A 168 -3.41 -22.83 -3.80
N PRO A 169 -2.45 -23.37 -3.02
CA PRO A 169 -1.15 -22.73 -2.78
C PRO A 169 -0.37 -22.37 -4.05
N SER A 170 -0.54 -23.13 -5.12
CA SER A 170 0.11 -22.85 -6.42
C SER A 170 -0.41 -21.60 -7.12
N GLN A 171 -1.58 -21.09 -6.71
CA GLN A 171 -2.20 -19.86 -7.23
C GLN A 171 -1.98 -18.67 -6.30
N HIS A 172 -1.21 -18.83 -5.22
CA HIS A 172 -0.83 -17.71 -4.37
C HIS A 172 0.08 -16.77 -5.16
N LEU A 173 -0.36 -15.51 -5.31
CA LEU A 173 0.40 -14.50 -6.01
C LEU A 173 1.69 -14.19 -5.24
N THR A 174 2.80 -14.13 -5.96
CA THR A 174 4.09 -13.73 -5.41
C THR A 174 4.50 -12.42 -6.03
N LYS A 175 4.80 -11.43 -5.19
CA LYS A 175 5.34 -10.15 -5.65
C LYS A 175 6.77 -10.34 -6.10
N ARG A 176 7.12 -9.73 -7.23
CA ARG A 176 8.48 -9.73 -7.76
C ARG A 176 8.95 -8.32 -7.97
N ILE A 177 10.22 -8.11 -7.65
CA ILE A 177 10.91 -6.85 -7.83
C ILE A 177 11.97 -7.05 -8.91
N VAL A 178 12.06 -6.08 -9.81
CA VAL A 178 13.08 -6.04 -10.86
C VAL A 178 14.47 -6.14 -10.21
N LYS A 179 15.26 -7.11 -10.66
CA LYS A 179 16.65 -7.28 -10.24
C LYS A 179 17.52 -6.33 -11.07
N LEU A 180 18.07 -5.30 -10.43
CA LEU A 180 19.01 -4.39 -11.07
C LEU A 180 20.36 -5.08 -11.26
N GLU A 181 20.94 -4.93 -12.44
CA GLU A 181 22.24 -5.54 -12.74
C GLU A 181 23.38 -4.83 -12.00
N ARG A 182 24.31 -5.62 -11.48
CA ARG A 182 25.45 -5.10 -10.72
C ARG A 182 26.34 -4.26 -11.63
N GLY A 183 26.65 -3.05 -11.19
CA GLY A 183 27.54 -2.14 -11.91
C GLY A 183 26.85 -1.33 -13.00
N LEU A 184 25.57 -1.59 -13.30
CA LEU A 184 24.78 -0.76 -14.18
C LEU A 184 24.12 0.39 -13.41
N ARG A 185 23.95 1.51 -14.09
CA ARG A 185 23.25 2.69 -13.58
C ARG A 185 22.08 2.97 -14.50
N TYR A 186 20.89 3.01 -13.93
CA TYR A 186 19.66 3.36 -14.64
C TYR A 186 19.28 4.79 -14.29
N TYR A 187 18.78 5.53 -15.27
CA TYR A 187 18.35 6.91 -15.09
C TYR A 187 16.96 7.09 -15.69
N TYR A 188 16.03 7.55 -14.88
CA TYR A 188 14.65 7.82 -15.28
C TYR A 188 14.30 9.27 -14.98
N PRO A 189 14.41 10.17 -15.98
CA PRO A 189 13.94 11.54 -15.84
C PRO A 189 12.42 11.61 -16.04
N ALA A 190 11.73 12.28 -15.13
CA ALA A 190 10.32 12.63 -15.26
C ALA A 190 10.13 14.12 -14.99
N MET A 191 9.24 14.74 -15.76
CA MET A 191 8.80 16.12 -15.50
C MET A 191 7.86 16.13 -14.30
N CYS A 192 8.01 17.12 -13.41
CA CYS A 192 7.05 17.32 -12.33
C CYS A 192 5.67 17.60 -12.94
N LEU A 193 4.64 16.91 -12.45
CA LEU A 193 3.29 17.09 -12.94
C LEU A 193 2.71 18.47 -12.57
N ASN A 194 3.13 19.03 -11.42
CA ASN A 194 2.76 20.39 -11.03
C ASN A 194 3.81 21.38 -11.53
N GLN A 195 3.52 22.06 -12.63
CA GLN A 195 4.40 23.09 -13.20
C GLN A 195 4.51 24.35 -12.34
N GLN A 196 3.62 24.54 -11.36
CA GLN A 196 3.70 25.66 -10.41
C GLN A 196 4.68 25.38 -9.27
N ASP A 197 5.08 24.12 -9.07
CA ASP A 197 6.11 23.76 -8.11
C ASP A 197 7.49 23.95 -8.75
N GLU A 198 8.23 24.96 -8.28
CA GLU A 198 9.59 25.24 -8.74
C GLU A 198 10.62 24.22 -8.24
N ASN A 199 10.22 23.35 -7.30
CA ASN A 199 11.11 22.33 -6.78
C ASN A 199 11.25 21.15 -7.76
N SER A 200 12.43 20.56 -7.74
CA SER A 200 12.73 19.26 -8.33
C SER A 200 13.14 18.27 -7.25
N SER A 201 13.08 16.97 -7.57
CA SER A 201 13.51 15.91 -6.65
C SER A 201 14.42 14.90 -7.34
N LEU A 202 15.38 14.40 -6.58
CA LEU A 202 16.16 13.21 -6.91
C LEU A 202 15.80 12.10 -5.91
N LEU A 203 15.50 10.92 -6.43
CA LEU A 203 15.52 9.68 -5.68
C LEU A 203 16.64 8.80 -6.24
N HIS A 204 17.64 8.52 -5.41
CA HIS A 204 18.70 7.57 -5.75
C HIS A 204 18.49 6.30 -4.95
N TYR A 205 18.15 5.21 -5.65
CA TYR A 205 17.91 3.90 -5.05
C TYR A 205 19.07 2.95 -5.32
N ILE A 206 19.58 2.33 -4.26
CA ILE A 206 20.61 1.30 -4.29
C ILE A 206 19.95 0.00 -3.83
N GLN A 207 19.69 -0.92 -4.77
CA GLN A 207 19.26 -2.28 -4.46
C GLN A 207 20.48 -3.07 -3.95
N ILE A 208 20.32 -3.77 -2.81
CA ILE A 208 21.47 -4.40 -2.13
C ILE A 208 21.37 -5.91 -2.15
N HIS A 209 20.31 -6.48 -1.57
CA HIS A 209 20.19 -7.93 -1.42
C HIS A 209 18.73 -8.39 -1.28
N GLN A 210 18.50 -9.67 -1.54
CA GLN A 210 17.28 -10.36 -1.10
C GLN A 210 17.38 -10.68 0.40
N ASP A 211 16.26 -10.72 1.09
CA ASP A 211 16.14 -10.84 2.55
C ASP A 211 17.09 -11.90 3.11
N ASP A 212 18.03 -11.44 3.92
CA ASP A 212 19.04 -12.24 4.61
C ASP A 212 19.29 -11.60 5.96
N LEU A 213 19.28 -12.39 7.03
CA LEU A 213 19.35 -11.89 8.40
C LEU A 213 20.62 -11.05 8.63
N LYS A 214 21.77 -11.55 8.19
CA LYS A 214 23.06 -10.87 8.42
C LYS A 214 23.13 -9.58 7.62
N GLN A 215 22.77 -9.63 6.34
CA GLN A 215 22.77 -8.46 5.48
C GLN A 215 21.74 -7.41 5.94
N ASN A 216 20.58 -7.83 6.46
CA ASN A 216 19.58 -6.95 7.07
C ASN A 216 20.16 -6.15 8.23
N VAL A 217 20.87 -6.82 9.15
CA VAL A 217 21.51 -6.15 10.30
C VAL A 217 22.61 -5.18 9.83
N LEU A 218 23.42 -5.59 8.85
CA LEU A 218 24.47 -4.72 8.29
C LEU A 218 23.88 -3.48 7.61
N LEU A 219 22.82 -3.63 6.82
CA LEU A 219 22.11 -2.52 6.19
C LEU A 219 21.48 -1.60 7.22
N GLN A 220 20.89 -2.16 8.28
CA GLN A 220 20.34 -1.37 9.38
C GLN A 220 21.41 -0.55 10.10
N LEU A 221 22.55 -1.18 10.43
CA LEU A 221 23.68 -0.52 11.05
C LEU A 221 24.23 0.60 10.15
N LEU A 222 24.42 0.33 8.86
CA LEU A 222 24.85 1.32 7.87
C LEU A 222 23.90 2.52 7.84
N ALA A 223 22.60 2.27 7.75
CA ALA A 223 21.59 3.33 7.70
C ALA A 223 21.60 4.18 8.97
N VAL A 224 21.76 3.58 10.15
CA VAL A 224 21.85 4.30 11.43
C VAL A 224 23.09 5.19 11.48
N VAL A 225 24.26 4.63 11.15
CA VAL A 225 25.54 5.35 11.18
C VAL A 225 25.58 6.46 10.12
N ALA A 226 25.07 6.21 8.92
CA ALA A 226 25.11 7.14 7.80
C ALA A 226 24.02 8.23 7.86
N LYS A 227 22.96 8.06 8.66
CA LYS A 227 21.82 9.00 8.69
C LYS A 227 22.22 10.43 9.03
N GLN A 228 22.96 10.63 10.12
CA GLN A 228 23.36 11.97 10.56
C GLN A 228 24.40 12.59 9.61
N PRO A 229 25.47 11.88 9.19
CA PRO A 229 26.42 12.41 8.21
C PRO A 229 25.76 12.76 6.87
N ALA A 230 24.88 11.91 6.35
CA ALA A 230 24.18 12.16 5.09
C ALA A 230 23.28 13.41 5.20
N PHE A 231 22.54 13.56 6.30
CA PHE A 231 21.73 14.76 6.52
C PHE A 231 22.60 16.01 6.64
N HIS A 232 23.68 15.96 7.43
CA HIS A 232 24.58 17.09 7.61
C HIS A 232 25.23 17.51 6.28
N GLN A 233 25.76 16.56 5.52
CA GLN A 233 26.42 16.82 4.24
C GLN A 233 25.42 17.39 3.22
N LEU A 234 24.32 16.71 2.96
CA LEU A 234 23.39 17.07 1.89
C LEU A 234 22.61 18.36 2.21
N ARG A 235 22.19 18.55 3.47
CA ARG A 235 21.35 19.70 3.86
C ARG A 235 22.14 20.87 4.47
N SER A 236 23.11 20.61 5.32
CA SER A 236 23.79 21.70 6.06
C SER A 236 24.98 22.26 5.28
N VAL A 237 25.81 21.36 4.72
CA VAL A 237 27.03 21.75 3.99
C VAL A 237 26.70 22.12 2.55
N GLU A 238 26.08 21.21 1.80
CA GLU A 238 25.80 21.43 0.38
C GLU A 238 24.52 22.21 0.11
N GLN A 239 23.69 22.41 1.14
CA GLN A 239 22.45 23.17 1.10
C GLN A 239 21.52 22.74 -0.05
N LEU A 240 21.46 21.44 -0.33
CA LEU A 240 20.72 20.90 -1.46
C LEU A 240 19.21 21.01 -1.29
N GLY A 241 18.70 21.29 -0.09
CA GLY A 241 17.29 21.54 0.12
C GLY A 241 16.82 21.13 1.50
N TYR A 242 15.59 21.52 1.84
CA TYR A 242 15.00 21.18 3.14
C TYR A 242 14.78 19.67 3.29
N ILE A 243 14.39 18.99 2.21
CA ILE A 243 14.21 17.54 2.22
C ILE A 243 15.50 16.90 1.73
N ALA A 244 16.23 16.29 2.66
CA ALA A 244 17.37 15.42 2.39
C ALA A 244 17.28 14.21 3.33
N LEU A 245 16.92 13.05 2.79
CA LEU A 245 16.57 11.88 3.57
C LEU A 245 17.39 10.67 3.11
N LEU A 246 17.95 9.95 4.07
CA LEU A 246 18.46 8.60 3.89
C LEU A 246 17.45 7.63 4.51
N ARG A 247 16.94 6.69 3.72
CA ARG A 247 15.97 5.69 4.18
C ARG A 247 16.32 4.29 3.68
N GLN A 248 16.02 3.29 4.48
CA GLN A 248 15.94 1.92 4.00
C GLN A 248 14.66 1.74 3.20
N ARG A 249 14.69 0.81 2.25
CA ARG A 249 13.54 0.38 1.46
C ARG A 249 13.46 -1.15 1.50
N ASN A 250 12.26 -1.68 1.64
CA ASN A 250 11.98 -3.11 1.61
C ASN A 250 10.76 -3.33 0.72
N ASP A 251 10.99 -3.89 -0.46
CA ASP A 251 9.93 -4.22 -1.40
C ASP A 251 9.89 -5.75 -1.50
N SER A 252 8.90 -6.37 -0.87
CA SER A 252 8.68 -7.83 -0.97
C SER A 252 9.91 -8.69 -0.65
N GLY A 253 10.70 -8.30 0.34
CA GLY A 253 11.92 -9.00 0.74
C GLY A 253 13.17 -8.59 -0.07
N VAL A 254 13.06 -7.69 -1.03
CA VAL A 254 14.23 -7.06 -1.65
C VAL A 254 14.57 -5.78 -0.90
N ARG A 255 15.79 -5.73 -0.39
CA ARG A 255 16.28 -4.66 0.49
C ARG A 255 17.15 -3.68 -0.30
N GLY A 256 16.99 -2.41 0.04
CA GLY A 256 17.83 -1.36 -0.52
C GLY A 256 17.92 -0.12 0.36
N LEU A 257 18.75 0.81 -0.09
CA LEU A 257 18.97 2.11 0.53
C LEU A 257 18.61 3.19 -0.47
N GLN A 258 17.90 4.22 -0.02
CA GLN A 258 17.49 5.33 -0.89
C GLN A 258 17.84 6.68 -0.29
N PHE A 259 18.36 7.55 -1.14
CA PHE A 259 18.55 8.97 -0.89
C PHE A 259 17.45 9.74 -1.59
N ILE A 260 16.79 10.63 -0.87
CA ILE A 260 15.72 11.46 -1.39
C ILE A 260 16.07 12.91 -1.10
N ILE A 261 16.15 13.72 -2.16
CA ILE A 261 16.46 15.14 -2.08
C ILE A 261 15.39 15.91 -2.83
N GLN A 262 14.83 16.95 -2.21
CA GLN A 262 13.98 17.93 -2.89
C GLN A 262 14.55 19.33 -2.71
N SER A 263 14.57 20.09 -3.81
CA SER A 263 15.27 21.36 -3.91
C SER A 263 14.69 22.25 -5.00
N THR A 264 14.98 23.54 -4.96
CA THR A 264 14.78 24.47 -6.08
C THR A 264 15.84 24.33 -7.18
N VAL A 265 16.94 23.60 -6.92
CA VAL A 265 18.00 23.33 -7.90
C VAL A 265 17.57 22.21 -8.85
N LYS A 266 17.90 22.30 -10.16
CA LYS A 266 17.56 21.27 -11.17
C LYS A 266 18.35 19.97 -10.99
N VAL A 267 17.69 18.85 -11.31
CA VAL A 267 18.14 17.48 -11.00
C VAL A 267 19.56 17.15 -11.46
N HIS A 268 19.99 17.64 -12.63
CA HIS A 268 21.31 17.36 -13.20
C HIS A 268 22.48 17.79 -12.32
N ILE A 269 22.27 18.70 -11.37
CA ILE A 269 23.29 19.20 -10.45
C ILE A 269 23.49 18.25 -9.25
N PHE A 270 22.47 17.48 -8.85
CA PHE A 270 22.60 16.53 -7.72
C PHE A 270 23.48 15.33 -8.07
N SER A 271 23.38 14.84 -9.30
CA SER A 271 24.14 13.66 -9.78
C SER A 271 25.65 13.88 -9.79
N VAL A 272 26.11 15.13 -9.74
CA VAL A 272 27.54 15.50 -9.74
C VAL A 272 28.11 15.57 -8.31
N LYS A 273 27.28 15.91 -7.31
CA LYS A 273 27.73 16.14 -5.93
C LYS A 273 27.72 14.90 -5.05
N ILE A 274 26.95 13.87 -5.41
CA ILE A 274 27.02 12.58 -4.75
C ILE A 274 27.85 11.65 -5.64
N PRO A 275 29.17 11.50 -5.38
CA PRO A 275 29.98 10.53 -6.10
C PRO A 275 29.53 9.13 -5.68
N PHE A 276 28.60 8.55 -6.42
CA PHE A 276 28.19 7.15 -6.28
C PHE A 276 29.27 6.25 -6.90
N THR A 277 30.46 6.22 -6.32
CA THR A 277 31.53 5.25 -6.63
C THR A 277 31.35 3.99 -5.81
#